data_AF-A0A9R1T8C1-F1
#
_entry.id   AF-A0A9R1T8C1-F1
#
_cell.length_a   1.000
_cell.length_b   1.000
_cell.length_c   1.000
_cell.angle_alpha   90.00
_cell.angle_beta   90.00
_cell.angle_gamma   90.00
#
_symmetry.space_group_name_H-M   'P 1'
#
loop_
_entity.id
_entity.type
_entity.pdbx_description
1 polymer ?
#
loop_
_entity_poly.entity_id
_entity_poly.type
_entity_poly.pdbx_seq_one_letter_code
_entity_poly.pdbx_strand_id
1 'polypeptide(L)'
;MYDDCLLLSTRFPQKLWRIVNDCTSGAISWSNNGGSILLDYKKFHNEYLDPNNSIFKTSNVTSFIRQLNLYGFRKVTSHSRDPQCNSRNPDVHEFIHENFQREHDELLKKVCRKASRKCRKDVKRKNGEQSTSRLKMCQFALTKALEQAVEDYRRRKLHQEVINVNVKPFCPSSSHLQGYNYFH
;
A
#
# COMPACT_ATOMS: atom_id res chain seq x y z
N MET A 1 17.89 -17.95 -33.93
CA MET A 1 16.59 -18.40 -34.46
C MET A 1 15.90 -19.46 -33.58
N TYR A 2 16.59 -20.41 -32.94
CA TYR A 2 15.95 -21.35 -31.99
C TYR A 2 15.61 -20.71 -30.63
N ASP A 3 16.38 -19.71 -30.18
CA ASP A 3 16.18 -19.06 -28.88
C ASP A 3 14.89 -18.25 -28.76
N ASP A 4 14.46 -17.59 -29.85
CA ASP A 4 13.25 -16.76 -29.85
C ASP A 4 11.98 -17.62 -29.67
N CYS A 5 11.93 -18.77 -30.34
CA CYS A 5 10.85 -19.75 -30.17
C CYS A 5 10.77 -20.29 -28.73
N LEU A 6 11.92 -20.55 -28.11
CA LEU A 6 11.98 -20.98 -26.71
C LEU A 6 11.49 -19.87 -25.78
N LEU A 7 11.87 -18.62 -26.03
CA LEU A 7 11.35 -17.47 -25.30
C LEU A 7 9.82 -17.37 -25.43
N LEU A 8 9.24 -17.58 -26.60
CA LEU A 8 7.79 -17.51 -26.79
C LEU A 8 7.00 -18.53 -25.94
N SER A 9 7.56 -19.71 -25.66
CA SER A 9 6.95 -20.77 -24.85
C SER A 9 7.21 -20.62 -23.33
N THR A 10 8.25 -19.87 -22.94
CA THR A 10 8.61 -19.68 -21.52
C THR A 10 7.57 -18.84 -20.75
N ARG A 11 7.48 -19.11 -19.44
CA ARG A 11 6.62 -18.32 -18.55
C ARG A 11 7.20 -16.93 -18.35
N PHE A 12 6.33 -15.97 -17.98
CA PHE A 12 6.68 -14.55 -17.87
C PHE A 12 7.95 -14.28 -17.02
N PRO A 13 8.15 -14.83 -15.80
CA PRO A 13 9.35 -14.53 -15.02
C PRO A 13 10.64 -14.99 -15.69
N GLN A 14 10.66 -16.20 -16.26
CA GLN A 14 11.82 -16.73 -16.98
C GLN A 14 12.14 -15.92 -18.23
N LYS A 15 11.10 -15.58 -19.01
CA LYS A 15 11.20 -14.70 -20.17
C LYS A 15 11.81 -13.35 -19.80
N LEU A 16 11.28 -12.74 -18.74
CA LEU A 16 11.76 -11.44 -18.26
C LEU A 16 13.23 -11.53 -17.82
N TRP A 17 13.61 -12.55 -17.06
CA TRP A 17 14.98 -12.73 -16.58
C TRP A 17 15.97 -12.86 -17.74
N ARG A 18 15.66 -13.68 -18.76
CA ARG A 18 16.48 -13.79 -19.97
C ARG A 18 16.63 -12.47 -20.68
N ILE A 19 15.52 -11.76 -20.95
CA ILE A 19 15.55 -10.47 -21.63
C ILE A 19 16.41 -9.45 -20.88
N VAL A 20 16.33 -9.38 -19.55
CA VAL A 20 17.14 -8.43 -18.76
C VAL A 20 18.63 -8.77 -18.83
N ASN A 21 19.00 -10.05 -18.92
CA ASN A 21 20.40 -10.48 -19.04
C ASN A 21 20.97 -10.30 -20.45
N ASP A 22 20.15 -10.49 -21.47
CA ASP A 22 20.58 -10.45 -22.87
C ASP A 22 20.51 -9.02 -23.47
N CYS A 23 19.79 -8.09 -22.82
CA CYS A 23 19.61 -6.73 -23.31
C CYS A 23 20.92 -5.91 -23.23
N THR A 24 21.38 -5.41 -24.38
CA THR A 24 22.56 -4.55 -24.50
C THR A 24 22.22 -3.10 -24.84
N SER A 25 21.00 -2.81 -25.30
CA SER A 25 20.54 -1.48 -25.71
C SER A 25 20.25 -0.51 -24.55
N GLY A 26 20.16 -1.06 -23.32
CA GLY A 26 19.72 -0.35 -22.14
C GLY A 26 18.20 -0.12 -22.09
N ALA A 27 17.41 -0.80 -22.92
CA ALA A 27 15.96 -0.80 -22.82
C ALA A 27 15.47 -1.38 -21.48
N ILE A 28 16.16 -2.42 -21.01
CA ILE A 28 15.96 -3.02 -19.70
C ILE A 28 17.30 -3.50 -19.18
N SER A 29 17.59 -3.26 -17.91
CA SER A 29 18.87 -3.66 -17.31
C SER A 29 18.73 -3.95 -15.83
N TRP A 30 19.74 -4.60 -15.25
CA TRP A 30 19.84 -4.73 -13.81
C TRP A 30 20.33 -3.42 -13.18
N SER A 31 19.88 -3.14 -11.96
CA SER A 31 20.57 -2.18 -11.11
C SER A 31 21.96 -2.69 -10.71
N ASN A 32 22.81 -1.79 -10.21
CA ASN A 32 24.20 -2.12 -9.86
C ASN A 32 24.32 -3.31 -8.90
N ASN A 33 23.38 -3.48 -7.98
CA ASN A 33 23.36 -4.58 -7.01
C ASN A 33 22.63 -5.84 -7.50
N GLY A 34 22.04 -5.82 -8.70
CA GLY A 34 21.31 -6.97 -9.28
C GLY A 34 20.00 -7.33 -8.58
N GLY A 35 19.52 -6.50 -7.64
CA GLY A 35 18.30 -6.74 -6.86
C GLY A 35 17.04 -6.10 -7.43
N SER A 36 17.18 -5.35 -8.52
CA SER A 36 16.07 -4.69 -9.21
C SER A 36 16.34 -4.54 -10.70
N ILE A 37 15.28 -4.33 -11.46
CA ILE A 37 15.35 -4.04 -12.89
C ILE A 37 15.07 -2.57 -13.13
N LEU A 38 15.77 -1.99 -14.10
CA LEU A 38 15.62 -0.64 -14.61
C LEU A 38 15.00 -0.74 -16.00
N LEU A 39 13.94 0.03 -16.26
CA LEU A 39 13.18 -0.05 -17.50
C LEU A 39 13.04 1.33 -18.14
N ASP A 40 13.56 1.50 -19.35
CA ASP A 40 13.26 2.65 -20.22
C ASP A 40 12.05 2.29 -21.08
N TYR A 41 10.91 2.93 -20.84
CA TYR A 41 9.66 2.56 -21.50
C TYR A 41 9.70 2.74 -23.02
N LYS A 42 10.37 3.77 -23.52
CA LYS A 42 10.40 4.08 -24.96
C LYS A 42 11.26 3.06 -25.69
N LYS A 43 12.47 2.81 -25.19
CA LYS A 43 13.37 1.81 -25.77
C LYS A 43 12.79 0.41 -25.68
N PHE A 44 12.23 0.06 -24.53
CA PHE A 44 11.62 -1.26 -24.32
C PHE A 44 10.43 -1.51 -25.24
N HIS A 45 9.60 -0.49 -25.48
CA HIS A 45 8.52 -0.60 -26.45
C HIS A 45 9.06 -0.97 -27.85
N ASN A 46 10.03 -0.20 -28.34
CA ASN A 46 10.54 -0.37 -29.71
C ASN A 46 11.31 -1.68 -29.91
N GLU A 47 11.93 -2.22 -28.87
CA GLU A 47 12.74 -3.44 -28.99
C GLU A 47 11.96 -4.73 -28.72
N TYR A 48 11.07 -4.73 -27.73
CA TYR A 48 10.46 -5.98 -27.21
C TYR A 48 8.94 -6.05 -27.34
N LEU A 49 8.27 -4.93 -27.62
CA LEU A 49 6.82 -4.84 -27.77
C LEU A 49 6.39 -4.40 -29.18
N ASP A 50 7.34 -4.10 -30.09
CA ASP A 50 7.02 -3.78 -31.47
C ASP A 50 6.30 -4.99 -32.12
N PRO A 51 5.14 -4.79 -32.77
CA PRO A 51 4.38 -5.88 -33.41
C PRO A 51 5.20 -6.76 -34.35
N ASN A 52 6.26 -6.24 -34.96
CA ASN A 52 7.09 -6.95 -35.93
C ASN A 52 8.19 -7.80 -35.26
N ASN A 53 8.51 -7.55 -33.99
CA ASN A 53 9.56 -8.26 -33.23
C ASN A 53 9.13 -8.54 -31.78
N SER A 54 7.86 -8.91 -31.61
CA SER A 54 7.24 -8.94 -30.28
C SER A 54 7.55 -10.22 -29.51
N ILE A 55 8.42 -10.13 -28.50
CA ILE A 55 8.70 -11.26 -27.57
C ILE A 55 7.52 -11.45 -26.60
N PHE A 56 6.77 -10.39 -26.33
CA PHE A 56 5.55 -10.41 -25.53
C PHE A 56 4.31 -10.43 -26.42
N LYS A 57 3.20 -11.00 -25.93
CA LYS A 57 1.92 -10.99 -26.67
C LYS A 57 1.18 -9.64 -26.59
N THR A 58 1.90 -8.54 -26.38
CA THR A 58 1.31 -7.22 -26.18
C THR A 58 2.24 -6.16 -26.76
N SER A 59 1.66 -5.15 -27.39
CA SER A 59 2.36 -3.97 -27.88
C SER A 59 2.32 -2.78 -26.90
N ASN A 60 1.62 -2.92 -25.77
CA ASN A 60 1.43 -1.83 -24.84
C ASN A 60 2.26 -2.02 -23.57
N VAL A 61 3.14 -1.07 -23.26
CA VAL A 61 3.96 -1.04 -22.04
C VAL A 61 3.10 -1.20 -20.79
N THR A 62 1.92 -0.58 -20.73
CA THR A 62 0.99 -0.70 -19.59
C THR A 62 0.58 -2.15 -19.33
N SER A 63 0.36 -2.94 -20.38
CA SER A 63 0.05 -4.36 -20.26
C SER A 63 1.23 -5.16 -19.73
N PHE A 64 2.45 -4.79 -20.12
CA PHE A 64 3.68 -5.35 -19.55
C PHE A 64 3.84 -5.00 -18.07
N ILE A 65 3.64 -3.74 -17.68
CA ILE A 65 3.63 -3.31 -16.27
C ILE A 65 2.56 -4.07 -15.46
N ARG A 66 1.39 -4.31 -16.05
CA ARG A 66 0.36 -5.14 -15.41
C ARG A 66 0.85 -6.57 -15.15
N GLN A 67 1.63 -7.16 -16.07
CA GLN A 67 2.25 -8.47 -15.80
C GLN A 67 3.22 -8.37 -14.62
N LEU A 68 4.13 -7.38 -14.59
CA LEU A 68 5.02 -7.15 -13.44
C LEU A 68 4.24 -7.11 -12.12
N ASN A 69 3.18 -6.30 -12.06
CA ASN A 69 2.34 -6.16 -10.86
C ASN A 69 1.64 -7.47 -10.43
N LEU A 70 1.19 -8.26 -11.41
CA LEU A 70 0.55 -9.56 -11.17
C LEU A 70 1.51 -10.59 -10.56
N TYR A 71 2.80 -10.49 -10.90
CA TYR A 71 3.89 -11.31 -10.33
C TYR A 71 4.53 -10.69 -9.08
N GLY A 72 4.05 -9.53 -8.63
CA GLY A 72 4.43 -8.95 -7.34
C GLY A 72 5.58 -7.96 -7.37
N PHE A 73 6.08 -7.58 -8.55
CA PHE A 73 7.04 -6.49 -8.66
C PHE A 73 6.42 -5.19 -8.14
N ARG A 74 7.25 -4.36 -7.51
CA ARG A 74 6.86 -3.04 -7.01
C ARG A 74 7.71 -1.97 -7.70
N LYS A 75 7.05 -0.92 -8.18
CA LYS A 75 7.76 0.27 -8.67
C LYS A 75 8.43 0.97 -7.49
N VAL A 76 9.73 1.24 -7.59
CA VAL A 76 10.43 2.07 -6.62
C VAL A 76 10.04 3.52 -6.91
N THR A 77 9.40 4.16 -5.95
CA THR A 77 9.17 5.61 -5.98
C THR A 77 10.27 6.27 -5.17
N SER A 78 10.84 7.35 -5.69
CA SER A 78 12.03 8.06 -5.21
C SER A 78 12.05 8.48 -3.73
N HIS A 79 10.97 8.27 -2.98
CA HIS A 79 10.85 8.67 -1.57
C HIS A 79 11.57 7.73 -0.59
N SER A 80 12.06 6.56 -1.03
CA SER A 80 12.64 5.56 -0.12
C SER A 80 14.12 5.24 -0.37
N ARG A 81 14.74 5.75 -1.45
CA ARG A 81 16.17 5.55 -1.72
C ARG A 81 16.80 6.86 -2.15
N ASP A 82 17.99 7.08 -1.60
CA ASP A 82 18.95 8.17 -1.81
C ASP A 82 18.60 9.11 -3.00
N PRO A 83 18.36 10.42 -2.74
CA PRO A 83 18.08 11.43 -3.77
C PRO A 83 19.05 11.38 -4.96
N GLN A 84 20.31 11.00 -4.73
CA GLN A 84 21.36 10.94 -5.74
C GLN A 84 21.11 9.88 -6.84
N CYS A 85 20.33 8.84 -6.54
CA CYS A 85 20.05 7.76 -7.49
C CYS A 85 18.91 8.11 -8.47
N ASN A 86 18.05 9.07 -8.11
CA ASN A 86 16.88 9.48 -8.91
C ASN A 86 17.21 10.54 -9.98
N SER A 87 18.36 11.20 -9.90
CA SER A 87 18.76 12.27 -10.82
C SER A 87 19.36 11.80 -12.15
N ARG A 88 19.56 10.50 -12.37
CA ARG A 88 20.33 10.03 -13.53
C ARG A 88 19.51 9.90 -14.82
N ASN A 89 18.21 9.59 -14.75
CA ASN A 89 17.36 9.58 -15.94
C ASN A 89 15.86 9.52 -15.58
N PRO A 90 15.05 10.56 -15.83
CA PRO A 90 13.62 10.57 -15.49
C PRO A 90 12.78 9.56 -16.29
N ASP A 91 13.29 9.14 -17.45
CA ASP A 91 12.63 8.19 -18.36
C ASP A 91 12.86 6.72 -17.95
N VAL A 92 13.70 6.46 -16.94
CA VAL A 92 14.01 5.11 -16.44
C VAL A 92 13.23 4.83 -15.16
N HIS A 93 12.58 3.66 -15.11
CA HIS A 93 11.75 3.25 -13.99
C HIS A 93 12.26 1.96 -13.35
N GLU A 94 12.51 2.00 -12.04
CA GLU A 94 13.00 0.85 -11.27
C GLU A 94 11.84 0.00 -10.74
N PHE A 95 11.95 -1.32 -10.89
CA PHE A 95 11.05 -2.31 -10.31
C PHE A 95 11.82 -3.34 -9.49
N ILE A 96 11.33 -3.65 -8.29
CA ILE A 96 11.95 -4.57 -7.34
C ILE A 96 11.05 -5.77 -7.03
N HIS A 97 11.67 -6.94 -6.86
CA HIS A 97 11.03 -8.16 -6.37
C HIS A 97 12.04 -9.05 -5.62
N GLU A 98 11.70 -9.52 -4.43
CA GLU A 98 12.63 -10.23 -3.52
C GLU A 98 13.25 -11.49 -4.13
N ASN A 99 12.48 -12.26 -4.89
CA ASN A 99 12.92 -13.52 -5.52
C ASN A 99 13.31 -13.36 -7.00
N PHE A 100 13.53 -12.13 -7.49
CA PHE A 100 13.95 -11.88 -8.86
C PHE A 100 15.29 -11.14 -8.83
N GLN A 101 16.38 -11.87 -9.02
CA GLN A 101 17.74 -11.36 -8.86
C GLN A 101 18.63 -11.84 -10.00
N ARG A 102 19.67 -11.05 -10.34
CA ARG A 102 20.54 -11.33 -11.49
C ARG A 102 21.23 -12.69 -11.39
N GLU A 103 21.87 -12.98 -10.27
CA GLU A 103 22.69 -14.19 -10.08
C GLU A 103 21.91 -15.40 -9.58
N HIS A 104 20.60 -15.28 -9.34
CA HIS A 104 19.79 -16.31 -8.68
C HIS A 104 18.55 -16.70 -9.50
N ASP A 105 18.75 -17.39 -10.61
CA ASP A 105 17.68 -17.88 -11.48
C ASP A 105 16.83 -18.97 -10.80
N GLU A 106 17.38 -19.71 -9.84
CA GLU A 106 16.70 -20.72 -9.05
C GLU A 106 15.55 -20.13 -8.20
N LEU A 107 15.60 -18.82 -7.92
CA LEU A 107 14.55 -18.11 -7.19
C LEU A 107 13.33 -17.79 -8.08
N LEU A 108 13.45 -17.86 -9.41
CA LEU A 108 12.36 -17.57 -10.34
C LEU A 108 11.14 -18.49 -10.13
N LYS A 109 11.34 -19.70 -9.61
CA LYS A 109 10.24 -20.62 -9.24
C LYS A 109 9.33 -20.07 -8.13
N LYS A 110 9.84 -19.15 -7.31
CA LYS A 110 9.10 -18.44 -6.26
C LYS A 110 8.40 -17.18 -6.77
N VAL A 111 8.74 -16.71 -7.98
CA VAL A 111 8.09 -15.56 -8.63
C VAL A 111 6.82 -16.06 -9.29
N CYS A 112 5.67 -15.71 -8.73
CA CYS A 112 4.42 -16.26 -9.22
C CYS A 112 3.23 -15.32 -9.11
N ARG A 113 2.25 -15.62 -9.95
CA ARG A 113 1.06 -14.80 -10.09
C ARG A 113 0.22 -14.87 -8.82
N LYS A 114 -0.14 -13.71 -8.26
CA LYS A 114 -0.93 -13.57 -7.01
C LYS A 114 -2.27 -14.33 -7.01
N ALA A 115 -2.87 -14.53 -8.18
CA ALA A 115 -4.12 -15.28 -8.34
C ALA A 115 -3.94 -16.82 -8.36
N SER A 116 -2.71 -17.33 -8.43
CA SER A 116 -2.46 -18.78 -8.51
C SER A 116 -2.55 -19.43 -7.12
N ARG A 117 -3.39 -20.46 -7.00
CA ARG A 117 -3.58 -21.20 -5.73
C ARG A 117 -2.30 -21.92 -5.27
N LYS A 118 -1.41 -22.33 -6.19
CA LYS A 118 -0.15 -23.01 -5.88
C LYS A 118 0.82 -22.14 -5.05
N CYS A 119 0.81 -20.83 -5.24
CA CYS A 119 1.74 -19.93 -4.54
C CYS A 119 1.29 -19.42 -3.17
N ARG A 120 0.06 -19.72 -2.76
CA ARG A 120 -0.42 -19.31 -1.43
C ARG A 120 0.15 -20.16 -0.29
N LYS A 121 0.81 -21.29 -0.60
CA LYS A 121 1.29 -22.24 0.42
C LYS A 121 2.59 -21.80 1.11
N ASP A 122 3.49 -21.11 0.41
CA ASP A 122 4.79 -20.69 0.98
C ASP A 122 4.75 -19.36 1.75
N VAL A 123 3.85 -18.44 1.38
CA VAL A 123 3.78 -17.11 2.03
C VAL A 123 3.25 -17.19 3.47
N LYS A 124 2.56 -18.28 3.85
CA LYS A 124 1.93 -18.40 5.17
C LYS A 124 2.91 -18.76 6.31
N ARG A 125 4.17 -19.10 6.03
CA ARG A 125 5.11 -19.63 7.04
C ARG A 125 6.15 -18.63 7.58
N LYS A 126 6.23 -17.36 7.11
CA LYS A 126 7.32 -16.46 7.52
C LYS A 126 7.01 -15.04 8.03
N ASN A 127 5.77 -14.55 8.10
CA ASN A 127 5.50 -13.25 8.74
C ASN A 127 4.76 -13.40 10.07
N GLY A 128 5.54 -13.63 11.12
CA GLY A 128 5.19 -13.35 12.51
C GLY A 128 5.51 -11.90 12.91
N GLU A 129 5.49 -10.96 11.98
CA GLU A 129 5.65 -9.53 12.26
C GLU A 129 4.36 -8.78 11.91
N GLN A 130 3.94 -7.97 12.88
CA GLN A 130 2.70 -7.22 12.96
C GLN A 130 2.57 -6.16 11.86
N SER A 131 2.38 -6.56 10.61
CA SER A 131 1.73 -5.70 9.63
C SER A 131 0.24 -5.66 9.96
N THR A 132 -0.15 -4.82 10.94
CA THR A 132 -1.57 -4.54 11.21
C THR A 132 -2.17 -3.98 9.94
N SER A 133 -3.04 -4.76 9.29
CA SER A 133 -3.65 -4.36 8.02
C SER A 133 -4.34 -3.00 8.19
N ARG A 134 -4.36 -2.19 7.12
CA ARG A 134 -5.06 -0.89 7.12
C ARG A 134 -6.50 -0.99 7.65
N LEU A 135 -7.16 -2.11 7.35
CA LEU A 135 -8.48 -2.46 7.90
C LEU A 135 -8.48 -2.55 9.43
N LYS A 136 -7.51 -3.23 10.04
CA LYS A 136 -7.38 -3.32 11.51
C LYS A 136 -7.11 -1.95 12.15
N MET A 137 -6.27 -1.14 11.52
CA MET A 137 -5.99 0.23 11.97
C MET A 137 -7.25 1.10 11.94
N CYS A 138 -7.99 1.08 10.82
CA CYS A 138 -9.25 1.81 10.68
C CYS A 138 -10.31 1.32 11.67
N GLN A 139 -10.41 0.00 11.88
CA GLN A 139 -11.33 -0.60 12.85
C GLN A 139 -11.03 -0.10 14.26
N PHE A 140 -9.76 -0.12 14.67
CA PHE A 140 -9.35 0.37 15.99
C PHE A 140 -9.64 1.88 16.18
N ALA A 141 -9.29 2.70 15.18
CA ALA A 141 -9.57 4.14 15.21
C ALA A 141 -11.07 4.43 15.30
N LEU A 142 -11.90 3.68 14.55
CA LEU A 142 -13.36 3.81 14.59
C LEU A 142 -13.92 3.44 15.97
N THR A 143 -13.48 2.30 16.53
CA THR A 143 -13.90 1.87 17.86
C THR A 143 -13.55 2.91 18.92
N LYS A 144 -12.34 3.47 18.88
CA LYS A 144 -11.92 4.52 19.82
C LYS A 144 -12.72 5.80 19.68
N ALA A 145 -13.02 6.23 18.46
CA ALA A 145 -13.85 7.41 18.21
C ALA A 145 -15.29 7.22 18.71
N LEU A 146 -15.85 6.02 18.56
CA LEU A 146 -17.19 5.69 19.06
C LEU A 146 -17.23 5.67 20.60
N GLU A 147 -16.25 5.05 21.25
CA GLU A 147 -16.11 5.08 22.72
C GLU A 147 -16.05 6.53 23.25
N GLN A 148 -15.24 7.37 22.61
CA GLN A 148 -15.11 8.78 22.99
C GLN A 148 -16.43 9.54 22.84
N ALA A 149 -17.14 9.34 21.73
CA ALA A 149 -18.42 9.99 21.48
C ALA A 149 -19.50 9.59 22.51
N VAL A 150 -19.51 8.32 22.92
CA VAL A 150 -20.43 7.82 23.96
C VAL A 150 -20.14 8.47 25.31
N GLU A 151 -18.88 8.58 25.70
CA GLU A 151 -18.50 9.21 26.97
C GLU A 151 -18.75 10.72 26.96
N ASP A 152 -18.55 11.38 25.83
CA ASP A 152 -18.89 12.80 25.67
C ASP A 152 -20.40 13.03 25.77
N TYR A 153 -21.22 12.15 25.18
CA TYR A 153 -22.67 12.19 25.35
C TYR A 153 -23.09 11.98 26.81
N ARG A 154 -22.50 11.00 27.49
CA ARG A 154 -22.79 10.70 28.90
C ARG A 154 -22.44 11.89 29.80
N ARG A 155 -21.27 12.50 29.59
CA ARG A 155 -20.84 13.71 30.31
C ARG A 155 -21.78 14.89 30.07
N ARG A 156 -22.16 15.14 28.81
CA ARG A 156 -23.10 16.22 28.48
C ARG A 156 -24.48 16.00 29.10
N LYS A 157 -24.99 14.77 29.10
CA LYS A 157 -26.25 14.42 29.75
C LYS A 157 -26.19 14.68 31.25
N LEU A 158 -25.11 14.24 31.91
CA LEU A 158 -24.91 14.48 33.34
C LEU A 158 -24.81 15.98 33.66
N HIS A 159 -24.08 16.74 32.85
CA HIS A 159 -23.95 18.19 32.99
C HIS A 159 -25.29 18.91 32.82
N GLN A 160 -26.12 18.48 31.86
CA GLN A 160 -27.46 19.03 31.65
C GLN A 160 -28.40 18.71 32.84
N GLU A 161 -28.30 17.51 33.41
CA GLU A 161 -29.08 17.11 34.60
C GLU A 161 -28.66 17.92 35.84
N VAL A 162 -27.36 18.15 36.06
CA VAL A 162 -26.85 18.96 37.18
C VAL A 162 -27.29 20.42 37.07
N ILE A 163 -27.25 21.01 35.87
CA ILE A 163 -27.76 22.37 35.64
C ILE A 163 -29.25 22.45 35.99
N ASN A 164 -30.05 21.47 35.59
CA ASN A 164 -31.50 21.48 35.82
C ASN A 164 -31.89 21.33 37.30
N VAL A 165 -31.06 20.67 38.12
CA VAL A 165 -31.29 20.52 39.57
C VAL A 165 -31.05 21.83 40.33
N ASN A 166 -30.14 22.69 39.84
CA ASN A 166 -29.73 23.92 40.54
C ASN A 166 -30.61 25.15 40.19
N VAL A 167 -31.65 24.98 39.36
CA VAL A 167 -32.60 26.04 38.97
C VAL A 167 -34.01 25.73 39.51
N LYS A 168 -34.13 25.12 40.71
CA LYS A 168 -35.40 25.12 41.43
C LYS A 168 -35.61 26.50 42.08
N PRO A 169 -36.65 27.28 41.72
CA PRO A 169 -36.90 28.57 42.35
C PRO A 169 -37.26 28.33 43.81
N PHE A 170 -36.52 28.98 44.71
CA PHE A 170 -36.84 29.07 46.13
C PHE A 170 -38.13 29.91 46.23
N CYS A 171 -39.29 29.26 46.42
CA CYS A 171 -40.51 29.96 46.80
C CYS A 171 -40.40 30.32 48.30
N PRO A 172 -40.44 31.61 48.70
CA PRO A 172 -40.63 31.95 50.09
C PRO A 172 -42.13 31.84 50.40
N SER A 173 -42.48 30.84 51.20
CA SER A 173 -43.79 30.68 51.81
C SER A 173 -44.13 31.90 52.67
N SER A 174 -45.30 32.48 52.43
CA SER A 174 -45.90 33.52 53.25
C SER A 174 -46.11 33.03 54.69
N SER A 175 -45.60 33.77 55.67
CA SER A 175 -46.04 33.67 57.06
C SER A 175 -45.98 35.04 57.75
N HIS A 176 -47.11 35.75 57.63
CA HIS A 176 -47.84 36.36 58.74
C HIS A 176 -47.06 36.56 60.06
N LEU A 177 -46.74 37.82 60.39
CA LEU A 177 -46.57 38.25 61.77
C LEU A 177 -47.31 39.57 61.99
N GLN A 178 -48.46 39.43 62.64
CA GLN A 178 -49.20 40.47 63.31
C GLN A 178 -48.70 40.48 64.77
N GLY A 179 -48.26 41.61 65.31
CA GLY A 179 -47.75 41.67 66.67
C GLY A 179 -47.39 43.09 67.11
N TYR A 180 -48.23 43.64 67.98
CA TYR A 180 -48.19 44.99 68.55
C TYR A 180 -47.11 45.19 69.64
N ASN A 181 -46.75 46.47 69.86
CA ASN A 181 -46.70 47.22 71.15
C ASN A 181 -45.37 47.90 71.59
N TYR A 182 -45.48 49.24 71.68
CA TYR A 182 -45.15 50.16 72.81
C TYR A 182 -43.72 50.57 73.24
N PHE A 183 -43.69 51.87 73.63
CA PHE A 183 -42.69 52.69 74.38
C PHE A 183 -41.44 53.13 73.58
N HIS A 184 -41.05 54.42 73.54
CA HIS A 184 -41.24 55.55 74.45
C HIS A 184 -41.35 56.89 73.70
#